data_AF-A0A6A7BHG5-F1
#
_entry.id   AF-A0A6A7BHG5-F1
#
_cell.length_a   1.000
_cell.length_b   1.000
_cell.length_c   1.000
_cell.angle_alpha   90.00
_cell.angle_beta   90.00
_cell.angle_gamma   90.00
#
_symmetry.space_group_name_H-M   'P 1'
#
loop_
_entity.id
_entity.type
_entity.pdbx_description
1 polymer ?
#
loop_
_entity_poly.entity_id
_entity_poly.type
_entity_poly.pdbx_seq_one_letter_code
_entity_poly.pdbx_strand_id
1 'polypeptide(L)'
;MTPPNIPLFYRIWHLYAEPLLALCGAYHLHLDPMRYHTYMPTTSSYNPSSQIVYDQLASSYLLFAFIEGVLLRVVHDVRIWWWIVLGLALCDAGHCYAACCEMGTAGLVDFGAWRRDECIANFLNVAPLVTRAAFLMGVGMGKGE
;
A
#
# COMPACT_ATOMS: atom_id res chain seq x y z
N MET A 1 -17.83 -1.94 -13.78
CA MET A 1 -17.72 -3.41 -13.58
C MET A 1 -16.27 -3.78 -13.85
N THR A 2 -15.66 -4.74 -13.14
CA THR A 2 -14.23 -5.06 -13.35
C THR A 2 -14.01 -5.79 -14.68
N PRO A 3 -12.82 -5.68 -15.30
CA PRO A 3 -12.48 -6.44 -16.50
C PRO A 3 -12.69 -7.95 -16.30
N PRO A 4 -13.13 -8.68 -17.34
CA PRO A 4 -13.16 -10.15 -17.30
C PRO A 4 -11.74 -10.71 -17.10
N ASN A 5 -11.62 -11.90 -16.53
CA ASN A 5 -10.37 -12.65 -16.31
C ASN A 5 -9.43 -12.18 -15.19
N ILE A 6 -9.80 -11.18 -14.37
CA ILE A 6 -9.04 -10.85 -13.16
C ILE A 6 -9.46 -11.77 -11.99
N PRO A 7 -8.51 -12.51 -11.38
CA PRO A 7 -8.78 -13.36 -10.22
C PRO A 7 -9.49 -12.63 -9.07
N LEU A 8 -10.38 -13.34 -8.39
CA LEU A 8 -11.17 -12.79 -7.28
C LEU A 8 -10.28 -12.18 -6.18
N PHE A 9 -9.15 -12.81 -5.88
CA PHE A 9 -8.18 -12.31 -4.90
C PHE A 9 -7.73 -10.87 -5.18
N TYR A 10 -7.26 -10.57 -6.40
CA TYR A 10 -6.82 -9.22 -6.77
C TYR A 10 -7.96 -8.21 -6.73
N ARG A 11 -9.19 -8.63 -7.02
CA ARG A 11 -10.37 -7.77 -6.93
C ARG A 11 -10.71 -7.43 -5.49
N ILE A 12 -10.69 -8.41 -4.58
CA ILE A 12 -10.96 -8.17 -3.16
C ILE A 12 -9.88 -7.26 -2.56
N TRP A 13 -8.61 -7.57 -2.85
CA TRP A 13 -7.47 -6.81 -2.36
C TRP A 13 -7.52 -5.34 -2.83
N HIS A 14 -7.40 -5.12 -4.14
CA HIS A 14 -7.27 -3.77 -4.71
C HIS A 14 -8.57 -2.95 -4.67
N LEU A 15 -9.76 -3.55 -4.61
CA LEU A 15 -10.99 -2.74 -4.65
C LEU A 15 -11.60 -2.49 -3.28
N TYR A 16 -11.27 -3.30 -2.27
CA TYR A 16 -11.94 -3.24 -0.97
C TYR A 16 -10.98 -3.18 0.20
N ALA A 17 -10.09 -4.17 0.33
CA ALA A 17 -9.23 -4.25 1.51
C ALA A 17 -8.26 -3.07 1.57
N GLU A 18 -7.49 -2.88 0.51
CA GLU A 18 -6.48 -1.83 0.45
C GLU A 18 -7.03 -0.40 0.51
N PRO A 19 -8.08 -0.01 -0.23
CA PRO A 19 -8.59 1.36 -0.15
C PRO A 19 -9.14 1.70 1.25
N LEU A 20 -9.70 0.72 1.98
CA LEU A 20 -10.13 0.93 3.36
C LEU A 20 -8.93 1.12 4.31
N LEU A 21 -7.88 0.31 4.15
CA LEU A 21 -6.65 0.41 4.93
C LEU A 21 -5.94 1.75 4.67
N ALA A 22 -5.89 2.19 3.42
CA ALA A 22 -5.33 3.49 3.03
C ALA A 22 -6.11 4.65 3.65
N LEU A 23 -7.46 4.60 3.66
CA LEU A 23 -8.29 5.60 4.35
C LEU A 23 -8.03 5.62 5.86
N CYS A 24 -7.89 4.45 6.51
CA CYS A 24 -7.53 4.37 7.92
C CYS A 24 -6.13 4.97 8.19
N GLY A 25 -5.16 4.71 7.31
CA GLY A 25 -3.83 5.31 7.38
C GLY A 25 -3.88 6.83 7.28
N ALA A 26 -4.61 7.35 6.29
CA ALA A 26 -4.79 8.79 6.10
C ALA A 26 -5.48 9.45 7.31
N TYR A 27 -6.49 8.80 7.89
CA TYR A 27 -7.16 9.26 9.11
C TYR A 27 -6.16 9.41 10.27
N HIS A 28 -5.34 8.38 10.52
CA HIS A 28 -4.36 8.44 11.59
C HIS A 28 -3.29 9.50 11.35
N LEU A 29 -2.79 9.67 10.12
CA LEU A 29 -1.79 10.70 9.82
C LEU A 29 -2.31 12.13 10.03
N HIS A 30 -3.56 12.40 9.70
CA HIS A 30 -4.15 13.74 9.87
C HIS A 30 -4.62 14.03 11.30
N LEU A 31 -5.24 13.06 11.96
CA LEU A 31 -6.00 13.30 13.20
C LEU A 31 -5.36 12.69 14.44
N ASP A 32 -4.52 11.67 14.30
CA ASP A 32 -3.84 11.00 15.41
C ASP A 32 -2.45 10.47 15.00
N PRO A 33 -1.52 11.35 14.61
CA PRO A 33 -0.21 10.95 14.07
C PRO A 33 0.66 10.28 15.15
N MET A 34 0.42 10.59 16.43
CA MET A 34 1.05 9.90 17.54
C MET A 34 0.70 8.41 17.54
N ARG A 35 -0.57 8.07 17.34
CA ARG A 35 -1.00 6.67 17.20
C ARG A 35 -0.47 6.03 15.94
N TYR A 36 -0.40 6.76 14.82
CA TYR A 36 0.25 6.26 13.61
C TYR A 36 1.70 5.80 13.87
N HIS A 37 2.46 6.59 14.62
CA HIS A 37 3.84 6.26 14.99
C HIS A 37 3.98 5.04 15.91
N THR A 38 2.93 4.60 16.59
CA THR A 38 3.01 3.34 17.37
C THR A 38 3.20 2.10 16.50
N TYR A 39 2.85 2.20 15.21
CA TYR A 39 3.05 1.14 14.22
C TYR A 39 4.41 1.25 13.51
N MET A 40 5.13 2.37 13.67
CA MET A 40 6.41 2.62 12.98
C MET A 40 7.60 2.01 13.75
N PRO A 41 8.74 1.79 13.07
CA PRO A 41 10.00 1.42 13.73
C PRO A 41 10.29 2.30 14.95
N THR A 42 10.83 1.70 16.02
CA THR A 42 11.28 2.46 17.22
C THR A 42 12.31 3.56 16.95
N THR A 43 13.01 3.49 15.81
CA THR A 43 13.94 4.54 15.35
C THR A 43 13.20 5.79 14.86
N SER A 44 11.92 5.68 14.53
CA SER A 44 11.08 6.76 14.03
C SER A 44 10.16 7.29 15.14
N SER A 45 10.25 8.59 15.44
CA SER A 45 9.39 9.26 16.41
C SER A 45 8.61 10.40 15.77
N TYR A 46 7.39 10.63 16.26
CA TYR A 46 6.57 11.74 15.78
C TYR A 46 7.19 13.07 16.17
N ASN A 47 7.31 13.99 15.20
CA ASN A 47 7.67 15.37 15.45
C ASN A 47 6.53 16.30 15.00
N PRO A 48 5.87 17.04 15.90
CA PRO A 48 4.80 17.97 15.54
C PRO A 48 5.22 19.04 14.54
N SER A 49 6.49 19.45 14.56
CA SER A 49 7.03 20.44 13.61
C SER A 49 7.11 19.91 12.18
N SER A 50 7.01 18.59 12.00
CA SER A 50 7.06 17.89 10.72
C SER A 50 5.67 17.48 10.22
N GLN A 51 4.58 18.07 10.75
CA GLN A 51 3.20 17.71 10.39
C GLN A 51 2.94 17.68 8.87
N ILE A 52 3.56 18.62 8.14
CA ILE A 52 3.45 18.70 6.68
C ILE A 52 3.87 17.39 5.98
N VAL A 53 4.84 16.65 6.50
CA VAL A 53 5.30 15.38 5.91
C VAL A 53 4.24 14.30 6.10
N TYR A 54 3.58 14.26 7.27
CA TYR A 54 2.49 13.31 7.52
C TYR A 54 1.25 13.63 6.69
N ASP A 55 0.93 14.92 6.50
CA ASP A 55 -0.19 15.34 5.64
C ASP A 55 0.08 15.01 4.17
N GLN A 56 1.33 15.13 3.71
CA GLN A 56 1.74 14.70 2.37
C GLN A 56 1.62 13.18 2.21
N LEU A 57 2.04 12.40 3.22
CA LEU A 57 1.87 10.94 3.21
C LEU A 57 0.39 10.54 3.22
N ALA A 58 -0.44 11.21 4.02
CA ALA A 58 -1.88 11.00 4.04
C ALA A 58 -2.52 11.28 2.67
N SER A 59 -2.03 12.32 1.97
CA SER A 59 -2.49 12.64 0.62
C SER A 59 -2.19 11.51 -0.37
N SER A 60 -1.04 10.84 -0.27
CA SER A 60 -0.73 9.65 -1.06
C SER A 60 -1.69 8.49 -0.77
N TYR A 61 -2.05 8.26 0.49
CA TYR A 61 -3.01 7.23 0.86
C TYR A 61 -4.44 7.54 0.41
N LEU A 62 -4.85 8.81 0.43
CA LEU A 62 -6.12 9.23 -0.18
C LEU A 62 -6.11 8.99 -1.69
N LEU A 63 -4.99 9.24 -2.36
CA LEU A 63 -4.83 8.96 -3.79
C LEU A 63 -4.94 7.45 -4.07
N PHE A 64 -4.31 6.60 -3.25
CA PHE A 64 -4.46 5.14 -3.34
C PHE A 64 -5.94 4.75 -3.20
N ALA A 65 -6.59 5.20 -2.12
CA ALA A 65 -7.99 4.91 -1.86
C ALA A 65 -8.91 5.37 -3.00
N PHE A 66 -8.61 6.50 -3.64
CA PHE A 66 -9.37 6.96 -4.80
C PHE A 66 -9.11 6.09 -6.04
N ILE A 67 -7.85 5.81 -6.37
CA ILE A 67 -7.50 5.00 -7.53
C ILE A 67 -8.13 3.61 -7.42
N GLU A 68 -8.03 2.99 -6.26
CA GLU A 68 -8.50 1.65 -5.97
C GLU A 68 -10.02 1.60 -5.73
N GLY A 69 -10.52 2.53 -4.92
CA GLY A 69 -11.91 2.69 -4.55
C GLY A 69 -12.81 3.16 -5.71
N VAL A 70 -12.26 3.92 -6.66
CA VAL A 70 -13.06 4.60 -7.69
C VAL A 70 -12.51 4.31 -9.09
N LEU A 71 -11.26 4.65 -9.37
CA LEU A 71 -10.72 4.61 -10.75
C LEU A 71 -10.72 3.19 -11.33
N LEU A 72 -10.26 2.19 -10.57
CA LEU A 72 -10.25 0.80 -11.03
C LEU A 72 -11.68 0.26 -11.29
N ARG A 73 -12.72 0.81 -10.64
CA ARG A 73 -14.11 0.37 -10.89
C ARG A 73 -14.69 0.88 -12.20
N VAL A 74 -14.17 1.99 -12.72
CA VAL A 74 -14.64 2.63 -13.97
C VAL A 74 -13.82 2.23 -15.19
N VAL A 75 -12.60 1.73 -14.99
CA VAL A 75 -11.76 1.22 -16.07
C VAL A 75 -12.09 -0.25 -16.35
N HIS A 76 -12.42 -0.55 -17.61
CA HIS A 76 -12.83 -1.89 -18.05
C HIS A 76 -11.75 -2.61 -18.89
N ASP A 77 -10.67 -1.92 -19.25
CA ASP A 77 -9.53 -2.49 -19.97
C ASP A 77 -8.43 -2.94 -19.00
N VAL A 78 -8.06 -4.23 -19.09
CA VAL A 78 -7.01 -4.84 -18.27
C VAL A 78 -5.63 -4.22 -18.51
N ARG A 79 -5.36 -3.73 -19.73
CA ARG A 79 -4.10 -3.05 -20.06
C ARG A 79 -3.99 -1.71 -19.34
N ILE A 80 -5.10 -0.99 -19.21
CA ILE A 80 -5.13 0.26 -18.43
C ILE A 80 -5.00 -0.04 -16.94
N TRP A 81 -5.66 -1.09 -16.45
CA TRP A 81 -5.43 -1.59 -15.08
C TRP A 81 -3.96 -1.86 -14.81
N TRP A 82 -3.27 -2.52 -15.75
CA TRP A 82 -1.85 -2.81 -15.62
C TRP A 82 -1.01 -1.55 -15.42
N TRP A 83 -1.22 -0.50 -16.21
CA TRP A 83 -0.50 0.78 -16.05
C TRP A 83 -0.84 1.50 -14.76
N ILE A 84 -2.10 1.46 -14.32
CA ILE A 84 -2.51 2.04 -13.04
C ILE A 84 -1.83 1.30 -11.88
N VAL A 85 -1.88 -0.03 -11.89
CA VAL A 85 -1.26 -0.87 -10.86
C VAL A 85 0.26 -0.71 -10.85
N LEU A 86 0.90 -0.51 -12.01
CA LEU A 86 2.31 -0.19 -12.09
C LEU A 86 2.61 1.15 -11.39
N GLY A 87 1.78 2.17 -11.60
CA GLY A 87 1.91 3.46 -10.92
C GLY A 87 1.83 3.33 -9.40
N LEU A 88 0.89 2.52 -8.90
CA LEU A 88 0.76 2.23 -7.47
C LEU A 88 1.99 1.47 -6.94
N ALA A 89 2.46 0.46 -7.68
CA ALA A 89 3.64 -0.34 -7.31
C ALA A 89 4.91 0.50 -7.22
N LEU A 90 5.06 1.54 -8.05
CA LEU A 90 6.18 2.49 -7.93
C LEU A 90 6.13 3.28 -6.62
N CYS A 91 4.94 3.65 -6.17
CA CYS A 91 4.77 4.33 -4.90
C CYS A 91 5.05 3.39 -3.72
N ASP A 92 4.60 2.13 -3.78
CA ASP A 92 4.94 1.13 -2.76
C ASP A 92 6.45 0.83 -2.69
N ALA A 93 7.13 0.81 -3.85
CA ALA A 93 8.58 0.68 -3.89
C ALA A 93 9.26 1.85 -3.16
N GLY A 94 8.69 3.07 -3.26
CA GLY A 94 9.12 4.23 -2.48
C GLY A 94 8.91 4.04 -0.97
N HIS A 95 7.77 3.51 -0.55
CA HIS A 95 7.52 3.17 0.86
C HIS A 95 8.48 2.10 1.39
N CYS A 96 8.71 1.03 0.61
CA CYS A 96 9.68 0.00 0.97
C CYS A 96 11.11 0.52 1.01
N TYR A 97 11.48 1.45 0.12
CA TYR A 97 12.78 2.12 0.14
C TYR A 97 12.95 2.95 1.43
N ALA A 98 11.94 3.75 1.81
CA ALA A 98 11.97 4.51 3.05
C ALA A 98 12.11 3.58 4.27
N ALA A 99 11.37 2.47 4.32
CA ALA A 99 11.51 1.47 5.39
C ALA A 99 12.90 0.82 5.40
N CYS A 100 13.48 0.52 4.23
CA CYS A 100 14.84 0.01 4.11
C CYS A 100 15.88 1.02 4.62
N CYS A 101 15.71 2.31 4.38
CA CYS A 101 16.61 3.35 4.89
C CYS A 101 16.57 3.45 6.41
N GLU A 102 15.41 3.24 7.03
CA GLU A 102 15.23 3.33 8.48
C GLU A 102 15.66 2.06 9.22
N MET A 103 15.25 0.88 8.74
CA MET A 103 15.44 -0.40 9.43
C MET A 103 16.55 -1.29 8.82
N GLY A 104 17.05 -0.94 7.63
CA GLY A 104 17.86 -1.83 6.81
C GLY A 104 17.02 -2.92 6.11
N THR A 105 17.57 -3.51 5.05
CA THR A 105 16.88 -4.58 4.28
C THR A 105 16.60 -5.82 5.11
N ALA A 106 17.51 -6.17 6.03
CA ALA A 106 17.31 -7.28 6.96
C ALA A 106 16.12 -7.02 7.90
N GLY A 107 15.96 -5.78 8.41
CA GLY A 107 14.83 -5.42 9.26
C GLY A 107 13.48 -5.44 8.53
N LEU A 108 13.46 -5.14 7.23
CA LEU A 108 12.24 -5.21 6.41
C LEU A 108 11.83 -6.64 6.01
N VAL A 109 12.74 -7.61 6.01
CA VAL A 109 12.44 -8.98 5.53
C VAL A 109 12.42 -10.00 6.66
N ASP A 110 12.98 -9.66 7.82
CA ASP A 110 12.94 -10.52 9.00
C ASP A 110 11.59 -10.44 9.72
N PHE A 111 10.61 -11.17 9.19
CA PHE A 111 9.27 -11.31 9.78
C PHE A 111 9.30 -11.85 11.22
N GLY A 112 10.38 -12.52 11.66
CA GLY A 112 10.54 -13.04 13.02
C GLY A 112 10.96 -11.97 14.03
N ALA A 113 11.57 -10.88 13.57
CA ALA A 113 12.08 -9.81 14.42
C ALA A 113 11.07 -8.66 14.65
N TRP A 114 9.97 -8.61 13.90
CA TRP A 114 8.98 -7.55 14.02
C TRP A 114 8.24 -7.59 15.34
N ARG A 115 8.11 -6.44 16.02
CA ARG A 115 7.17 -6.32 17.14
C ARG A 115 5.73 -6.46 16.63
N ARG A 116 4.80 -6.82 17.54
CA ARG A 116 3.37 -6.94 17.22
C ARG A 116 2.78 -5.68 16.58
N ASP A 117 3.20 -4.51 17.06
CA ASP A 117 2.69 -3.23 16.55
C ASP A 117 3.32 -2.86 15.18
N GLU A 118 4.61 -3.16 15.00
CA GLU A 118 5.38 -2.94 13.76
C GLU A 118 4.95 -3.89 12.63
N CYS A 119 4.46 -5.08 13.00
CA CYS A 119 4.01 -6.10 12.06
C CYS A 119 2.93 -5.56 11.13
N ILE A 120 2.03 -4.71 11.63
CA ILE A 120 0.96 -4.12 10.83
C ILE A 120 1.55 -3.17 9.77
N ALA A 121 2.41 -2.23 10.15
CA ALA A 121 2.97 -1.27 9.20
C ALA A 121 3.90 -1.94 8.18
N ASN A 122 4.76 -2.85 8.62
CA ASN A 122 5.67 -3.54 7.73
C ASN A 122 4.93 -4.48 6.76
N PHE A 123 3.90 -5.18 7.25
CA PHE A 123 3.02 -5.97 6.40
C PHE A 123 2.30 -5.08 5.37
N LEU A 124 1.77 -3.93 5.78
CA LEU A 124 1.08 -3.00 4.89
C LEU A 124 2.02 -2.23 3.94
N ASN A 125 3.34 -2.29 4.13
CA ASN A 125 4.30 -1.80 3.14
C ASN A 125 4.67 -2.89 2.12
N VAL A 126 4.92 -4.11 2.59
CA VAL A 126 5.44 -5.21 1.74
C VAL A 126 4.32 -5.93 0.98
N ALA A 127 3.19 -6.20 1.63
CA ALA A 127 2.11 -6.96 1.03
C ALA A 127 1.52 -6.30 -0.23
N PRO A 128 1.24 -4.98 -0.25
CA PRO A 128 0.73 -4.33 -1.45
C PRO A 128 1.74 -4.37 -2.62
N LEU A 129 3.02 -4.16 -2.35
CA LEU A 129 4.06 -4.26 -3.38
C LEU A 129 4.09 -5.67 -3.99
N VAL A 130 4.03 -6.71 -3.15
CA VAL A 130 4.05 -8.11 -3.60
C VAL A 130 2.79 -8.46 -4.38
N THR A 131 1.60 -8.08 -3.91
CA THR A 131 0.34 -8.36 -4.62
C THR A 131 0.30 -7.65 -5.97
N ARG A 132 0.78 -6.41 -6.06
CA ARG A 132 0.87 -5.67 -7.31
C ARG A 132 1.93 -6.24 -8.25
N ALA A 133 3.11 -6.62 -7.75
CA ALA A 133 4.12 -7.29 -8.56
C ALA A 133 3.59 -8.60 -9.15
N ALA A 134 2.89 -9.42 -8.35
CA ALA A 134 2.25 -10.64 -8.81
C ALA A 134 1.20 -10.38 -9.90
N PHE A 135 0.38 -9.33 -9.74
CA PHE A 135 -0.57 -8.89 -10.76
C PHE A 135 0.13 -8.46 -12.06
N LEU A 136 1.18 -7.64 -11.96
CA LEU A 136 1.93 -7.12 -13.12
C LEU A 136 2.63 -8.24 -13.90
N MET A 137 3.09 -9.29 -13.21
CA MET A 137 3.68 -10.49 -13.80
C MET A 137 2.64 -11.47 -14.38
N GLY A 138 1.34 -11.19 -14.21
CA GLY A 138 0.26 -12.04 -14.69
C GLY A 138 0.05 -13.32 -13.86
N VAL A 139 0.54 -13.36 -12.62
CA VAL A 139 0.43 -14.54 -11.76
C VAL A 139 -1.04 -14.83 -11.47
N GLY A 140 -1.52 -16.01 -11.86
CA GLY A 140 -2.89 -16.45 -11.64
C GLY A 140 -3.92 -15.84 -12.59
N MET A 141 -3.52 -14.97 -13.53
CA MET A 141 -4.43 -14.52 -14.60
C MET A 141 -4.77 -15.72 -15.50
N GLY A 142 -6.06 -15.92 -15.78
CA GLY A 142 -6.49 -16.98 -16.71
C GLY A 142 -5.83 -16.77 -18.07
N LYS A 143 -5.35 -17.84 -18.71
CA LYS A 143 -4.89 -17.76 -20.10
C LYS A 143 -6.05 -17.21 -20.92
N GLY A 144 -5.87 -16.01 -21.49
CA GLY A 144 -6.80 -15.51 -22.48
C GLY A 144 -6.89 -16.53 -23.60
N GLU A 145 -8.12 -16.94 -23.92
CA GLU A 145 -8.44 -17.45 -25.25
C GLU A 145 -8.27 -16.33 -26.28
#